data_AF-Q19QS3-F1
#
_entry.id   AF-Q19QS3-F1
#
_cell.length_a   1.000
_cell.length_b   1.000
_cell.length_c   1.000
_cell.angle_alpha   90.00
_cell.angle_beta   90.00
_cell.angle_gamma   90.00
#
_symmetry.space_group_name_H-M   'P 1'
#
loop_
_entity.id
_entity.type
_entity.pdbx_description
1 polymer ?
#
loop_
_entity_poly.entity_id
_entity_poly.type
_entity_poly.pdbx_seq_one_letter_code
_entity_poly.pdbx_strand_id
1 'polypeptide(L)'
;MGKSEKRELVSRLTILLLHLLKWQFQAPKRSKSWQNSVEVQRISLDSHLRDNPSLKSVLDSAISEAYRVARLEAENETGIDKNIFPVTCPWSFEKMMAEDFWP
;
A
#
# COMPACT_ATOMS: atom_id res chain seq x y z
N MET A 1 17.06 -15.97 5.08
CA MET A 1 16.63 -14.60 5.45
C MET A 1 15.56 -14.03 4.52
N GLY A 2 15.65 -14.13 3.19
CA GLY A 2 14.72 -13.42 2.27
C GLY A 2 13.21 -13.70 2.35
N LYS A 3 12.74 -14.81 2.95
CA LYS A 3 11.29 -15.09 3.08
C LYS A 3 10.60 -14.17 4.09
N SER A 4 11.28 -13.82 5.18
CA SER A 4 10.75 -12.91 6.20
C SER A 4 10.71 -11.48 5.66
N GLU A 5 11.81 -11.02 5.04
CA GLU A 5 11.90 -9.70 4.41
C GLU A 5 10.85 -9.48 3.32
N LYS A 6 10.58 -10.51 2.51
CA LYS A 6 9.50 -10.46 1.51
C LYS A 6 8.11 -10.36 2.16
N ARG A 7 7.86 -11.10 3.25
CA ARG A 7 6.58 -11.03 3.97
C ARG A 7 6.37 -9.65 4.58
N GLU A 8 7.42 -9.07 5.15
CA GLU A 8 7.38 -7.73 5.70
C GLU A 8 7.12 -6.67 4.61
N LEU A 9 7.80 -6.79 3.46
CA LEU A 9 7.53 -5.92 2.30
C LEU A 9 6.05 -5.97 1.88
N VAL A 10 5.49 -7.18 1.73
CA VAL A 10 4.08 -7.36 1.38
C VAL A 10 3.17 -6.75 2.46
N SER A 11 3.44 -7.00 3.74
CA SER A 11 2.63 -6.45 4.83
C SER A 11 2.61 -4.92 4.84
N ARG A 12 3.77 -4.27 4.66
CA ARG A 12 3.88 -2.81 4.61
C ARG A 12 3.18 -2.22 3.37
N LEU A 13 3.37 -2.86 2.21
CA LEU A 13 2.66 -2.48 0.98
C LEU A 13 1.14 -2.61 1.13
N THR A 14 0.64 -3.65 1.80
CA THR A 14 -0.80 -3.84 2.03
C THR A 14 -1.38 -2.66 2.81
N ILE A 15 -0.73 -2.26 3.91
CA ILE A 15 -1.20 -1.15 4.76
C ILE A 15 -1.17 0.18 3.99
N LEU A 16 -0.10 0.42 3.21
CA LEU A 16 -0.01 1.62 2.37
C LEU A 16 -1.15 1.68 1.35
N LEU A 17 -1.32 0.61 0.57
CA LEU A 17 -2.32 0.53 -0.49
C LEU A 17 -3.75 0.60 0.05
N LEU A 18 -4.02 -0.02 1.20
CA LEU A 18 -5.29 0.09 1.91
C LEU A 18 -5.63 1.55 2.21
N HIS A 19 -4.68 2.29 2.79
CA HIS A 19 -4.92 3.69 3.15
C HIS A 19 -5.04 4.60 1.92
N LEU A 20 -4.32 4.31 0.83
CA LEU A 20 -4.49 5.03 -0.45
C LEU A 20 -5.86 4.76 -1.08
N LEU A 21 -6.37 3.52 -1.02
CA LEU A 21 -7.73 3.19 -1.47
C LEU A 21 -8.78 3.93 -0.62
N LYS A 22 -8.65 3.89 0.70
CA LYS A 22 -9.53 4.65 1.60
C LYS A 22 -9.47 6.15 1.31
N TRP A 23 -8.28 6.67 1.05
CA TRP A 23 -8.09 8.08 0.73
C TRP A 23 -8.81 8.48 -0.57
N GLN A 24 -8.68 7.68 -1.63
CA GLN A 24 -9.30 7.94 -2.92
C GLN A 24 -10.84 7.82 -2.86
N PHE A 25 -11.35 6.76 -2.21
CA PHE A 25 -12.77 6.40 -2.30
C PHE A 25 -13.63 6.87 -1.11
N GLN A 26 -13.02 7.37 -0.03
CA GLN A 26 -13.74 7.92 1.13
C GLN A 26 -13.27 9.34 1.49
N ALA A 27 -13.30 10.26 0.51
CA ALA A 27 -12.90 11.65 0.71
C ALA A 27 -13.50 12.34 1.96
N PRO A 28 -14.79 12.17 2.31
CA PRO A 28 -15.38 12.77 3.52
C PRO A 28 -14.82 12.23 4.85
N LYS A 29 -14.13 11.08 4.83
CA LYS A 29 -13.57 10.43 6.02
C LYS A 29 -12.05 10.58 6.14
N ARG A 30 -11.42 11.32 5.23
CA ARG A 30 -9.98 11.63 5.30
C ARG A 30 -9.66 12.24 6.66
N SER A 31 -8.65 11.69 7.31
CA SER A 31 -8.26 12.08 8.67
C SER A 31 -6.75 12.17 8.79
N LYS A 32 -6.28 12.92 9.80
CA LYS A 32 -4.85 13.01 10.09
C LYS A 32 -4.24 11.65 10.44
N SER A 33 -5.03 10.76 11.05
CA SER A 33 -4.60 9.39 11.33
C SER A 33 -4.27 8.63 10.04
N TRP A 34 -5.14 8.68 9.02
CA TRP A 34 -4.88 8.00 7.75
C TRP A 34 -3.69 8.60 7.00
N GLN A 35 -3.56 9.93 7.04
CA GLN A 35 -2.41 10.62 6.47
C GLN A 35 -1.11 10.13 7.12
N ASN A 36 -1.06 10.12 8.46
CA ASN A 36 0.10 9.66 9.21
C ASN A 36 0.42 8.19 8.91
N SER A 37 -0.59 7.32 8.75
CA SER A 37 -0.37 5.92 8.37
C SER A 37 0.30 5.80 7.01
N VAL A 38 -0.12 6.57 6.01
CA VAL A 38 0.52 6.58 4.67
C VAL A 38 1.97 7.05 4.77
N GLU A 39 2.21 8.19 5.44
CA GLU A 39 3.55 8.76 5.61
C GLU A 39 4.50 7.77 6.31
N VAL A 40 4.06 7.15 7.40
CA VAL A 40 4.84 6.15 8.15
C VAL A 40 5.15 4.91 7.29
N GLN A 41 4.19 4.41 6.51
CA GLN A 41 4.44 3.26 5.65
C GLN A 41 5.42 3.60 4.52
N ARG A 42 5.35 4.80 3.93
CA ARG A 42 6.32 5.26 2.92
C ARG A 42 7.74 5.27 3.49
N ILE A 43 7.95 5.90 4.64
CA ILE A 43 9.26 5.95 5.31
C ILE A 43 9.76 4.54 5.63
N SER A 44 8.89 3.69 6.16
CA SER A 44 9.26 2.33 6.54
C SER A 44 9.61 1.45 5.34
N LEU A 45 8.85 1.58 4.24
CA LEU A 45 9.11 0.85 2.98
C LEU A 45 10.43 1.29 2.35
N ASP A 46 10.72 2.59 2.36
CA ASP A 46 11.99 3.11 1.87
C ASP A 46 13.17 2.54 2.67
N SER A 47 13.11 2.60 3.99
CA SER A 47 14.15 2.00 4.85
C SER A 47 14.30 0.50 4.60
N HIS A 48 13.18 -0.23 4.54
CA HIS A 48 13.18 -1.68 4.32
C HIS A 48 13.83 -2.07 3.00
N LEU A 49 13.57 -1.34 1.92
CA LEU A 49 14.15 -1.57 0.60
C LEU A 49 15.61 -1.11 0.49
N ARG A 50 16.02 -0.11 1.28
CA ARG A 50 17.43 0.28 1.41
C ARG A 50 18.25 -0.81 2.12
N ASP A 51 17.70 -1.38 3.19
CA ASP A 51 18.37 -2.44 3.95
C ASP A 51 18.37 -3.78 3.20
N ASN A 52 17.36 -4.00 2.34
CA ASN A 52 17.18 -5.23 1.57
C ASN A 52 17.08 -4.97 0.05
N PRO A 53 18.15 -4.53 -0.63
CA PRO A 53 18.09 -4.12 -2.04
C PRO A 53 17.71 -5.24 -3.00
N SER A 54 17.94 -6.51 -2.63
CA SER A 54 17.52 -7.67 -3.42
C SER A 54 16.00 -7.82 -3.52
N LEU A 55 15.22 -7.21 -2.62
CA LEU A 55 13.77 -7.24 -2.71
C LEU A 55 13.21 -6.46 -3.90
N LYS A 56 14.00 -5.54 -4.48
CA LYS A 56 13.60 -4.80 -5.69
C LYS A 56 13.25 -5.74 -6.84
N SER A 57 13.90 -6.91 -6.94
CA SER A 57 13.61 -7.88 -8.00
C SER A 57 12.26 -8.58 -7.86
N VAL A 58 11.61 -8.49 -6.69
CA VAL A 58 10.29 -9.11 -6.42
C VAL A 58 9.21 -8.07 -6.17
N LEU A 59 9.51 -6.78 -6.34
CA LEU A 59 8.65 -5.67 -5.95
C LEU A 59 7.29 -5.71 -6.66
N ASP A 60 7.25 -5.92 -7.97
CA ASP A 60 6.00 -5.99 -8.75
C ASP A 60 5.09 -7.13 -8.28
N SER A 61 5.70 -8.29 -7.98
CA SER A 61 4.97 -9.44 -7.43
C SER A 61 4.44 -9.17 -6.02
N ALA A 62 5.20 -8.42 -5.21
CA ALA A 62 4.81 -8.04 -3.87
C ALA A 62 3.69 -7.00 -3.88
N ILE A 63 3.73 -6.00 -4.77
CA ILE A 63 2.67 -5.01 -4.97
C ILE A 63 1.39 -5.69 -5.40
N SER A 64 1.46 -6.61 -6.36
CA SER A 64 0.30 -7.34 -6.87
C SER A 64 -0.38 -8.15 -5.76
N GLU A 65 0.40 -8.86 -4.95
CA GLU A 65 -0.14 -9.62 -3.81
C GLU A 65 -0.68 -8.72 -2.71
N ALA A 66 0.06 -7.67 -2.34
CA ALA A 66 -0.37 -6.70 -1.33
C ALA A 66 -1.67 -6.00 -1.73
N TYR A 67 -1.81 -5.60 -3.00
CA TYR A 67 -2.99 -4.92 -3.50
C TYR A 67 -4.24 -5.81 -3.46
N ARG A 68 -4.09 -7.10 -3.76
CA ARG A 68 -5.18 -8.07 -3.65
C ARG A 68 -5.73 -8.14 -2.22
N VAL A 69 -4.84 -8.12 -1.22
CA VAL A 69 -5.22 -8.10 0.20
C VAL A 69 -5.80 -6.74 0.59
N ALA A 70 -5.17 -5.64 0.18
CA ALA A 70 -5.61 -4.28 0.48
C ALA A 70 -7.03 -3.98 -0.02
N ARG A 71 -7.45 -4.53 -1.17
CA ARG A 71 -8.84 -4.41 -1.65
C ARG A 71 -9.86 -5.09 -0.73
N LEU A 72 -9.52 -6.25 -0.18
CA LEU A 72 -10.38 -6.97 0.76
C LEU A 72 -10.46 -6.23 2.10
N GLU A 73 -9.33 -5.73 2.60
CA GLU A 73 -9.30 -4.92 3.82
C GLU A 73 -10.06 -3.61 3.63
N ALA A 74 -9.93 -2.97 2.46
CA ALA A 74 -10.67 -1.75 2.15
C ALA A 74 -12.18 -2.03 2.14
N GLU A 75 -12.65 -3.11 1.53
CA GLU A 75 -14.06 -3.50 1.59
C GLU A 75 -14.54 -3.68 3.03
N ASN A 76 -13.78 -4.41 3.84
CA ASN A 76 -14.11 -4.65 5.25
C ASN A 76 -14.17 -3.37 6.10
N GLU A 77 -13.25 -2.43 5.90
CA GLU A 77 -13.19 -1.19 6.68
C GLU A 77 -14.14 -0.10 6.18
N THR A 78 -14.38 -0.05 4.88
CA THR A 78 -15.13 1.03 4.24
C THR A 78 -16.59 0.69 4.01
N GLY A 79 -16.92 -0.60 3.91
CA GLY A 79 -18.22 -1.11 3.45
C GLY A 79 -18.44 -0.94 1.94
N ILE A 80 -17.44 -0.47 1.18
CA ILE A 80 -17.49 -0.35 -0.27
C ILE A 80 -17.13 -1.70 -0.88
N ASP A 81 -18.00 -2.24 -1.74
CA ASP A 81 -17.74 -3.51 -2.42
C ASP A 81 -16.39 -3.48 -3.14
N LYS A 82 -15.58 -4.52 -2.95
CA LYS A 82 -14.22 -4.56 -3.49
C LYS A 82 -14.16 -4.42 -5.01
N ASN A 83 -15.24 -4.75 -5.72
CA ASN A 83 -15.33 -4.68 -7.18
C ASN A 83 -15.40 -3.23 -7.69
N ILE A 84 -15.68 -2.26 -6.81
CA ILE A 84 -15.56 -0.82 -7.13
C ILE A 84 -14.09 -0.40 -7.22
N PHE A 85 -13.21 -1.03 -6.43
CA PHE A 85 -11.77 -0.78 -6.54
C PHE A 85 -11.21 -1.42 -7.82
N PRO A 86 -10.25 -0.78 -8.51
CA PRO A 86 -9.58 -1.35 -9.68
C PRO A 86 -9.03 -2.75 -9.39
N VAL A 87 -9.10 -3.67 -10.36
CA VAL A 87 -8.67 -5.06 -10.17
C VAL A 87 -7.16 -5.16 -9.93
N THR A 88 -6.38 -4.32 -10.60
CA THR A 88 -4.93 -4.17 -10.46
C THR A 88 -4.57 -2.83 -9.83
N CYS A 89 -3.41 -2.75 -9.17
CA CYS A 89 -2.96 -1.49 -8.56
C CYS A 89 -2.86 -0.40 -9.64
N PRO A 90 -3.60 0.73 -9.50
CA PRO A 90 -3.60 1.79 -10.51
C PRO A 90 -2.39 2.72 -10.41
N TRP A 91 -1.56 2.55 -9.38
CA TRP A 91 -0.40 3.39 -9.11
C TRP A 91 0.88 2.60 -9.31
N SER A 92 1.88 3.21 -9.96
CA SER A 92 3.24 2.67 -9.96
C SER A 92 3.84 2.78 -8.56
N PHE A 93 4.94 2.05 -8.34
CA PHE A 93 5.66 2.13 -7.07
C PHE A 93 6.15 3.55 -6.78
N GLU A 94 6.73 4.22 -7.77
CA GLU A 94 7.23 5.59 -7.64
C GLU A 94 6.09 6.54 -7.23
N LYS A 95 4.92 6.39 -7.86
CA LYS A 95 3.76 7.23 -7.59
C LYS A 95 3.21 7.00 -6.19
N MET A 96 3.02 5.75 -5.76
CA MET A 96 2.48 5.47 -4.42
C MET A 96 3.44 5.90 -3.29
N MET A 97 4.75 5.95 -3.57
CA MET A 97 5.79 6.34 -2.62
C MET A 97 6.05 7.86 -2.56
N ALA A 98 5.67 8.62 -3.58
CA ALA A 98 5.89 10.06 -3.62
C ALA A 98 5.15 10.81 -2.49
N GLU A 99 5.83 11.70 -1.79
CA GLU A 99 5.30 12.42 -0.61
C GLU A 99 4.08 13.29 -0.92
N ASP A 100 4.06 13.88 -2.12
CA ASP A 100 3.00 14.75 -2.62
C ASP A 100 1.83 13.98 -3.25
N PHE A 101 1.94 12.66 -3.39
CA PHE A 101 0.89 11.86 -4.01
C PHE A 101 -0.21 11.47 -3.04
N TRP A 102 -1.44 11.91 -3.34
CA TRP A 102 -2.66 11.64 -2.58
C TRP A 102 -3.84 11.45 -3.56
N PRO A 103 -4.29 10.21 -3.82
CA PRO A 103 -5.23 9.91 -4.90
C PRO A 103 -6.66 10.43 -4.72
#